data_AF-A0A0D3J3W4-F1
#
_entry.id   AF-A0A0D3J3W4-F1
#
_cell.length_a   1.000
_cell.length_b   1.000
_cell.length_c   1.000
_cell.angle_alpha   90.00
_cell.angle_beta   90.00
_cell.angle_gamma   90.00
#
_symmetry.space_group_name_H-M   'P 1'
#
loop_
_entity.id
_entity.type
_entity.pdbx_description
1 polymer ?
#
loop_
_entity_poly.entity_id
_entity_poly.type
_entity_poly.pdbx_seq_one_letter_code
_entity_poly.pdbx_strand_id
1 'polypeptide(L)'
;MPSERRQVWLTLLSIALAAGLEDGSAPFYAALTAAVDVANSTGVLVKLKAAAETVGARCLDGTPGAYYIRKGAGTGANKWYIHHQGGGWCESLDDCLRRSKGGLGSSTGYASTTSGMGGGYFSPLPSVNPMMYNWNSVYLQYCDGGSFSGNNDTVTVHKNTSLYFRGKRIREASYASLLASGLTNATDVVISGCSAGGLATFLHTDQWCDALAADAPSAKCVGLPDSGFFL
;
A
#
# COMPACT_ATOMS: atom_id res chain seq x y z
N MET A 1 -41.61 50.22 8.73
CA MET A 1 -41.82 50.71 7.34
C MET A 1 -41.10 52.04 7.22
N PRO A 2 -40.53 52.42 6.06
CA PRO A 2 -40.02 51.64 4.91
C PRO A 2 -38.46 51.80 4.88
N SER A 3 -37.62 51.35 3.95
CA SER A 3 -37.68 51.01 2.51
C SER A 3 -36.40 50.18 2.21
N GLU A 4 -36.50 48.92 1.78
CA GLU A 4 -36.48 48.45 0.38
C GLU A 4 -35.13 48.49 -0.37
N ARG A 5 -34.81 47.32 -0.97
CA ARG A 5 -33.93 47.02 -2.14
C ARG A 5 -32.41 46.92 -1.86
N ARG A 6 -31.82 45.71 -1.89
CA ARG A 6 -31.50 44.77 -3.01
C ARG A 6 -30.11 45.01 -3.59
N GLN A 7 -29.32 43.93 -3.58
CA GLN A 7 -28.10 43.64 -4.38
C GLN A 7 -26.89 44.51 -3.96
N VAL A 8 -25.64 44.05 -3.93
CA VAL A 8 -24.88 43.25 -4.90
C VAL A 8 -23.67 42.65 -4.15
N TRP A 9 -23.28 41.41 -4.50
CA TRP A 9 -21.99 40.81 -4.11
C TRP A 9 -20.83 41.54 -4.79
N LEU A 10 -19.82 42.02 -4.06
CA LEU A 10 -18.50 42.38 -4.61
C LEU A 10 -17.38 42.27 -3.54
N THR A 11 -16.56 41.25 -3.72
CA THR A 11 -15.08 41.21 -3.65
C THR A 11 -14.30 42.16 -2.72
N LEU A 12 -13.55 41.54 -1.81
CA LEU A 12 -12.17 41.86 -1.40
C LEU A 12 -11.50 40.49 -1.15
N LEU A 13 -10.54 39.93 -1.90
CA LEU A 13 -9.39 40.43 -2.66
C LEU A 13 -8.46 41.34 -1.83
N SER A 14 -7.69 40.73 -0.95
CA SER A 14 -6.33 41.16 -0.58
C SER A 14 -5.39 40.38 -1.52
N ILE A 15 -4.77 40.95 -2.56
CA ILE A 15 -3.70 41.97 -2.60
C ILE A 15 -2.65 41.69 -1.51
N ALA A 16 -1.35 41.51 -1.75
CA ALA A 16 -0.49 41.29 -2.90
C ALA A 16 0.91 41.09 -2.31
N LEU A 17 1.81 40.34 -2.97
CA LEU A 17 3.10 40.90 -3.38
C LEU A 17 3.78 39.94 -4.36
N ALA A 18 3.60 40.21 -5.65
CA ALA A 18 4.55 39.84 -6.67
C ALA A 18 5.63 40.92 -6.68
N ALA A 19 6.84 40.58 -6.25
CA ALA A 19 8.05 41.26 -6.73
C ALA A 19 8.58 40.37 -7.85
N GLY A 20 8.50 40.88 -9.08
CA GLY A 20 8.94 40.18 -10.27
C GLY A 20 10.44 39.95 -10.25
N LEU A 21 10.82 38.71 -10.55
CA LEU A 21 12.08 38.41 -11.22
C LEU A 21 11.69 37.81 -12.56
N GLU A 22 12.11 38.49 -13.63
CA GLU A 22 11.96 38.04 -15.01
C GLU A 22 12.87 36.83 -15.24
N ASP A 23 12.41 35.64 -14.87
CA ASP A 23 12.84 34.41 -15.52
C ASP A 23 11.63 33.81 -16.23
N GLY A 24 11.83 33.24 -17.42
CA GLY A 24 10.77 32.78 -18.31
C GLY A 24 9.98 31.55 -17.83
N SER A 25 9.67 31.43 -16.54
CA SER A 25 8.90 30.33 -15.93
C SER A 25 7.38 30.46 -16.04
N ALA A 26 6.88 31.50 -16.72
CA ALA A 26 5.46 31.81 -16.84
C ALA A 26 4.54 30.74 -17.49
N PRO A 27 4.98 29.73 -18.28
CA PRO A 27 4.04 28.71 -18.74
C PRO A 27 3.92 27.50 -17.81
N PHE A 28 4.66 27.40 -16.69
CA PHE A 28 4.67 26.18 -15.86
C PHE A 28 3.52 26.06 -14.85
N TYR A 29 2.75 27.14 -14.60
CA TYR A 29 1.63 27.12 -13.64
C TYR A 29 0.23 27.17 -14.28
N ALA A 30 0.14 27.06 -15.60
CA ALA A 30 -1.13 27.00 -16.32
C ALA A 30 -1.30 25.66 -17.06
N ALA A 31 -1.30 24.56 -16.31
CA ALA A 31 -1.70 23.27 -16.85
C ALA A 31 -2.71 22.60 -15.91
N LEU A 32 -3.98 22.78 -16.27
CA LEU A 32 -5.12 21.90 -16.03
C LEU A 32 -5.35 21.43 -14.59
N THR A 33 -6.29 22.10 -13.93
CA THR A 33 -7.24 21.47 -13.01
C THR A 33 -8.05 20.40 -13.77
N ALA A 34 -7.44 19.24 -14.03
CA ALA A 34 -8.22 18.02 -14.15
C ALA A 34 -8.66 17.70 -12.73
N ALA A 35 -9.94 17.88 -12.43
CA ALA A 35 -10.55 17.28 -11.25
C ALA A 35 -10.44 15.77 -11.41
N VAL A 36 -9.29 15.22 -11.00
CA VAL A 36 -9.17 13.79 -10.75
C VAL A 36 -10.12 13.53 -9.61
N ASP A 37 -11.13 12.71 -9.88
CA ASP A 37 -12.13 12.31 -8.93
C ASP A 37 -11.41 11.75 -7.69
N VAL A 38 -11.28 12.56 -6.63
CA VAL A 38 -10.47 12.25 -5.43
C VAL A 38 -11.02 10.98 -4.75
N ALA A 39 -12.27 10.63 -5.03
CA ALA A 39 -12.92 9.37 -4.67
C ALA A 39 -12.15 8.13 -5.16
N ASN A 40 -11.41 8.21 -6.27
CA ASN A 40 -10.70 7.08 -6.86
C ASN A 40 -9.22 6.98 -6.43
N SER A 41 -8.81 7.69 -5.38
CA SER A 41 -7.44 7.66 -4.84
C SER A 41 -7.29 6.78 -3.58
N THR A 42 -8.42 6.38 -2.99
CA THR A 42 -8.48 5.73 -1.68
C THR A 42 -8.30 4.22 -1.78
N GLY A 43 -7.37 3.67 -1.01
CA GLY A 43 -7.23 2.22 -0.81
C GLY A 43 -8.26 1.70 0.19
N VAL A 44 -8.85 0.55 -0.08
CA VAL A 44 -9.81 -0.15 0.80
C VAL A 44 -9.09 -1.29 1.52
N LEU A 45 -9.31 -1.42 2.83
CA LEU A 45 -8.71 -2.46 3.64
C LEU A 45 -9.34 -3.83 3.35
N VAL A 46 -8.50 -4.83 3.13
CA VAL A 46 -8.87 -6.25 3.12
C VAL A 46 -8.17 -6.93 4.29
N LYS A 47 -8.95 -7.41 5.27
CA LYS A 47 -8.44 -8.27 6.35
C LYS A 47 -8.60 -9.73 5.96
N LEU A 48 -7.53 -10.51 6.10
CA LEU A 48 -7.45 -11.94 5.75
C LEU A 48 -8.09 -12.82 6.83
N LYS A 49 -9.31 -12.51 7.27
CA LYS A 49 -9.97 -13.15 8.42
C LYS A 49 -10.08 -14.66 8.26
N ALA A 50 -10.57 -15.12 7.10
CA ALA A 50 -10.70 -16.55 6.83
C ALA A 50 -9.32 -17.25 6.85
N ALA A 51 -8.32 -16.66 6.21
CA ALA A 51 -6.96 -17.23 6.17
C ALA A 51 -6.25 -17.22 7.52
N ALA A 52 -6.58 -16.28 8.42
CA ALA A 52 -6.09 -16.30 9.79
C ALA A 52 -6.54 -17.56 10.54
N GLU A 53 -7.75 -18.04 10.27
CA GLU A 53 -8.31 -19.25 10.88
C GLU A 53 -7.89 -20.53 10.17
N THR A 54 -7.89 -20.54 8.82
CA THR A 54 -7.63 -21.78 8.06
C THR A 54 -6.15 -22.09 7.88
N VAL A 55 -5.34 -21.06 7.66
CA VAL A 55 -3.90 -21.22 7.40
C VAL A 55 -3.04 -20.46 8.40
N GLY A 56 -3.61 -19.73 9.36
CA GLY A 56 -2.81 -19.02 10.38
C GLY A 56 -2.10 -17.77 9.85
N ALA A 57 -2.65 -17.08 8.85
CA ALA A 57 -2.15 -15.79 8.35
C ALA A 57 -2.39 -14.66 9.38
N ARG A 58 -1.59 -14.66 10.45
CA ARG A 58 -1.74 -13.78 11.62
C ARG A 58 -0.56 -12.82 11.79
N CYS A 59 -0.87 -11.58 12.15
CA CYS A 59 0.09 -10.60 12.66
C CYS A 59 0.71 -11.06 13.99
N LEU A 60 1.74 -10.37 14.47
CA LEU A 60 2.45 -10.69 15.71
C LEU A 60 1.52 -10.90 16.92
N ASP A 61 0.44 -10.11 17.04
CA ASP A 61 -0.53 -10.21 18.13
C ASP A 61 -1.63 -11.26 17.94
N GLY A 62 -1.63 -11.97 16.81
CA GLY A 62 -2.64 -12.98 16.46
C GLY A 62 -3.82 -12.46 15.64
N THR A 63 -3.93 -11.15 15.41
CA THR A 63 -4.94 -10.58 14.51
C THR A 63 -4.70 -10.97 13.07
N PRO A 64 -5.71 -10.95 12.18
CA PRO A 64 -5.51 -11.29 10.78
C PRO A 64 -4.52 -10.36 10.08
N GLY A 65 -3.68 -10.92 9.20
CA GLY A 65 -2.94 -10.13 8.21
C GLY A 65 -3.89 -9.32 7.32
N ALA A 66 -3.37 -8.28 6.67
CA ALA A 66 -4.18 -7.39 5.86
C ALA A 66 -3.39 -6.71 4.75
N TYR A 67 -4.12 -6.12 3.81
CA TYR A 67 -3.56 -5.22 2.81
C TYR A 67 -4.60 -4.16 2.43
N TYR A 68 -4.15 -3.05 1.85
CA TYR A 68 -5.05 -2.11 1.18
C TYR A 68 -4.99 -2.34 -0.33
N ILE A 69 -6.12 -2.18 -1.00
CA ILE A 69 -6.21 -2.28 -2.45
C ILE A 69 -7.00 -1.12 -3.04
N ARG A 70 -6.53 -0.63 -4.17
CA ARG A 70 -7.24 0.28 -5.05
C ARG A 70 -7.25 -0.30 -6.45
N LYS A 71 -8.44 -0.40 -7.05
CA LYS A 71 -8.60 -1.01 -8.38
C LYS A 71 -8.00 -0.14 -9.48
N GLY A 72 -7.36 -0.80 -10.44
CA GLY A 72 -6.89 -0.15 -11.65
C GLY A 72 -8.04 0.19 -12.59
N ALA A 73 -7.75 1.02 -13.59
CA ALA A 73 -8.74 1.48 -14.56
C ALA A 73 -8.16 1.55 -15.98
N GLY A 74 -9.04 1.44 -16.99
CA GLY A 74 -8.66 1.51 -18.40
C GLY A 74 -7.57 0.51 -18.75
N THR A 75 -6.49 0.98 -19.38
CA THR A 75 -5.35 0.14 -19.80
C THR A 75 -4.55 -0.45 -18.64
N GLY A 76 -4.73 0.04 -17.41
CA GLY A 76 -4.10 -0.48 -16.19
C GLY A 76 -4.97 -1.46 -15.41
N ALA A 77 -6.20 -1.75 -15.85
CA ALA A 77 -7.15 -2.60 -15.09
C ALA A 77 -6.67 -4.03 -14.87
N ASN A 78 -5.77 -4.54 -15.73
CA ASN A 78 -5.14 -5.87 -15.60
C ASN A 78 -3.65 -5.79 -15.21
N LYS A 79 -3.17 -4.61 -14.80
CA LYS A 79 -1.79 -4.42 -14.34
C LYS A 79 -1.77 -4.21 -12.84
N TRP A 80 -0.73 -4.68 -12.16
CA TRP A 80 -0.69 -4.76 -10.71
C TRP A 80 0.64 -4.25 -10.15
N TYR A 81 0.53 -3.35 -9.18
CA TYR A 81 1.64 -2.92 -8.34
C TYR A 81 1.38 -3.42 -6.92
N ILE A 82 2.18 -4.38 -6.47
CA ILE A 82 2.05 -5.04 -5.17
C ILE A 82 3.24 -4.66 -4.31
N HIS A 83 3.02 -3.80 -3.32
CA HIS A 83 4.07 -3.25 -2.48
C HIS A 83 4.05 -3.84 -1.07
N HIS A 84 5.19 -4.32 -0.61
CA HIS A 84 5.43 -4.74 0.77
C HIS A 84 5.80 -3.51 1.61
N GLN A 85 4.98 -3.18 2.60
CA GLN A 85 5.30 -2.11 3.55
C GLN A 85 6.62 -2.40 4.30
N GLY A 86 7.38 -1.34 4.60
CA GLY A 86 8.57 -1.39 5.45
C GLY A 86 8.28 -1.06 6.93
N GLY A 87 9.32 -1.08 7.76
CA GLY A 87 9.21 -0.68 9.17
C GLY A 87 10.19 -1.36 10.12
N GLY A 88 11.40 -1.67 9.67
CA GLY A 88 12.40 -2.42 10.46
C GLY A 88 11.97 -3.84 10.83
N TRP A 89 12.65 -4.45 11.79
CA TRP A 89 12.36 -5.80 12.28
C TRP A 89 12.08 -5.78 13.78
N CYS A 90 11.69 -6.92 14.32
CA CYS A 90 11.86 -7.15 15.76
C CYS A 90 12.90 -8.25 15.99
N GLU A 91 13.92 -7.96 16.79
CA GLU A 91 15.13 -8.80 16.89
C GLU A 91 15.20 -9.62 18.20
N SER A 92 14.28 -9.36 19.13
CA SER A 92 14.15 -10.12 20.38
C SER A 92 12.68 -10.30 20.74
N LEU A 93 12.36 -11.28 21.59
CA LEU A 93 10.98 -11.50 22.05
C LEU A 93 10.40 -10.28 22.78
N ASP A 94 11.23 -9.53 23.51
CA ASP A 94 10.80 -8.29 24.16
C ASP A 94 10.46 -7.19 23.15
N ASP A 95 11.25 -7.08 22.09
CA ASP A 95 10.98 -6.12 21.02
C ASP A 95 9.74 -6.52 20.20
N CYS A 96 9.60 -7.80 19.87
CA CYS A 96 8.42 -8.32 19.18
C CYS A 96 7.15 -8.15 20.01
N LEU A 97 7.24 -8.34 21.34
CA LEU A 97 6.12 -8.09 22.26
C LEU A 97 5.75 -6.59 22.35
N ARG A 98 6.73 -5.68 22.28
CA ARG A 98 6.44 -4.25 22.23
C ARG A 98 5.80 -3.89 20.89
N ARG A 99 6.33 -4.44 19.79
CA ARG A 99 5.86 -4.20 18.42
C ARG A 99 4.45 -4.75 18.16
N SER A 100 4.10 -5.89 18.75
CA SER A 100 2.77 -6.51 18.60
C SER A 100 1.62 -5.58 19.05
N LYS A 101 1.91 -4.59 19.89
CA LYS A 101 0.92 -3.62 20.39
C LYS A 101 0.63 -2.46 19.43
N GLY A 102 1.38 -2.35 18.34
CA GLY A 102 1.26 -1.25 17.37
C GLY A 102 0.87 -1.71 15.97
N GLY A 103 0.72 -0.74 15.06
CA GLY A 103 0.34 -0.99 13.67
C GLY A 103 1.35 -1.78 12.84
N LEU A 104 2.54 -2.08 13.37
CA LEU A 104 3.52 -2.97 12.72
C LEU A 104 3.56 -4.39 13.34
N GLY A 105 2.55 -4.70 14.14
CA GLY A 105 2.37 -6.00 14.78
C GLY A 105 0.91 -6.39 15.04
N SER A 106 -0.05 -5.49 14.78
CA SER A 106 -1.49 -5.70 14.95
C SER A 106 -2.30 -5.01 13.86
N SER A 107 -3.31 -5.68 13.33
CA SER A 107 -4.28 -5.08 12.41
C SER A 107 -5.50 -4.45 13.11
N THR A 108 -5.54 -4.42 14.44
CA THR A 108 -6.69 -3.90 15.20
C THR A 108 -6.97 -2.43 14.86
N GLY A 109 -5.93 -1.61 14.75
CA GLY A 109 -6.05 -0.17 14.51
C GLY A 109 -6.11 0.25 13.04
N TYR A 110 -6.14 -0.68 12.07
CA TYR A 110 -6.18 -0.31 10.65
C TYR A 110 -7.55 0.28 10.28
N ALA A 111 -7.53 1.47 9.68
CA ALA A 111 -8.73 2.11 9.15
C ALA A 111 -9.32 1.32 7.98
N SER A 112 -10.63 1.44 7.76
CA SER A 112 -11.29 0.76 6.62
C SER A 112 -10.82 1.27 5.26
N THR A 113 -10.27 2.48 5.23
CA THR A 113 -9.76 3.14 4.02
C THR A 113 -8.49 3.94 4.32
N THR A 114 -7.68 4.20 3.30
CA THR A 114 -6.48 5.04 3.43
C THR A 114 -6.16 5.78 2.14
N SER A 115 -5.67 7.01 2.27
CA SER A 115 -5.01 7.76 1.19
C SER A 115 -3.49 7.61 1.22
N GLY A 116 -2.93 6.98 2.26
CA GLY A 116 -1.50 6.90 2.54
C GLY A 116 -0.87 5.52 2.26
N MET A 117 -0.94 5.03 1.01
CA MET A 117 -0.36 3.74 0.62
C MET A 117 1.15 3.78 0.30
N GLY A 118 1.90 4.82 0.68
CA GLY A 118 3.35 4.88 0.40
C GLY A 118 3.77 5.89 -0.68
N GLY A 119 2.98 6.94 -0.88
CA GLY A 119 3.42 8.13 -1.62
C GLY A 119 3.44 7.96 -3.15
N GLY A 120 4.49 8.46 -3.80
CA GLY A 120 4.54 8.70 -5.25
C GLY A 120 4.17 7.50 -6.12
N TYR A 121 4.68 6.29 -5.81
CA TYR A 121 4.37 5.07 -6.56
C TYR A 121 2.88 4.67 -6.51
N PHE A 122 2.14 5.18 -5.53
CA PHE A 122 0.70 5.00 -5.36
C PHE A 122 -0.11 6.22 -5.78
N SER A 123 0.50 7.24 -6.36
CA SER A 123 -0.25 8.40 -6.85
C SER A 123 -1.13 7.99 -8.04
N PRO A 124 -2.42 8.38 -8.05
CA PRO A 124 -3.28 8.22 -9.21
C PRO A 124 -3.07 9.32 -10.26
N LEU A 125 -2.18 10.29 -10.00
CA LEU A 125 -1.88 11.39 -10.91
C LEU A 125 -0.79 10.98 -11.91
N PRO A 126 -1.06 11.02 -13.23
CA PRO A 126 -0.04 10.71 -14.24
C PRO A 126 1.20 11.60 -14.16
N SER A 127 1.06 12.84 -13.68
CA SER A 127 2.18 13.77 -13.48
C SER A 127 3.14 13.35 -12.35
N VAL A 128 2.68 12.49 -11.44
CA VAL A 128 3.48 11.98 -10.30
C VAL A 128 3.88 10.53 -10.51
N ASN A 129 2.98 9.71 -11.08
CA ASN A 129 3.18 8.29 -11.34
C ASN A 129 2.91 7.97 -12.83
N PRO A 130 3.76 8.44 -13.75
CA PRO A 130 3.49 8.32 -15.19
C PRO A 130 3.40 6.86 -15.66
N MET A 131 4.02 5.92 -14.95
CA MET A 131 4.08 4.52 -15.34
C MET A 131 2.88 3.70 -14.83
N MET A 132 2.41 3.96 -13.60
CA MET A 132 1.53 3.04 -12.88
C MET A 132 0.28 3.71 -12.29
N TYR A 133 -0.01 4.97 -12.61
CA TYR A 133 -1.10 5.75 -11.98
C TYR A 133 -2.49 5.07 -12.06
N ASN A 134 -2.74 4.28 -13.09
CA ASN A 134 -4.02 3.60 -13.33
C ASN A 134 -3.96 2.07 -13.10
N TRP A 135 -2.89 1.54 -12.50
CA TRP A 135 -2.76 0.11 -12.19
C TRP A 135 -3.52 -0.26 -10.92
N ASN A 136 -3.87 -1.54 -10.75
CA ASN A 136 -4.28 -2.04 -9.44
C ASN A 136 -3.14 -1.82 -8.45
N SER A 137 -3.41 -1.10 -7.38
CA SER A 137 -2.41 -0.76 -6.37
C SER A 137 -2.71 -1.53 -5.10
N VAL A 138 -1.76 -2.34 -4.64
CA VAL A 138 -1.86 -3.17 -3.44
C VAL A 138 -0.76 -2.80 -2.47
N TYR A 139 -1.13 -2.48 -1.24
CA TYR A 139 -0.19 -2.16 -0.16
C TYR A 139 -0.34 -3.21 0.95
N LEU A 140 0.56 -4.19 0.97
CA LEU A 140 0.60 -5.26 1.96
C LEU A 140 1.01 -4.68 3.30
N GLN A 141 0.14 -4.82 4.31
CA GLN A 141 0.43 -4.31 5.65
C GLN A 141 1.43 -5.22 6.36
N TYR A 142 2.52 -4.62 6.81
CA TYR A 142 3.64 -5.31 7.44
C TYR A 142 3.43 -5.43 8.94
N CYS A 143 2.93 -6.60 9.36
CA CYS A 143 2.60 -6.87 10.76
C CYS A 143 3.26 -8.12 11.35
N ASP A 144 4.23 -8.73 10.65
CA ASP A 144 4.93 -9.93 11.11
C ASP A 144 6.30 -9.65 11.73
N GLY A 145 6.89 -8.47 11.47
CA GLY A 145 8.19 -8.07 12.02
C GLY A 145 9.41 -8.80 11.44
N GLY A 146 9.23 -9.62 10.41
CA GLY A 146 10.26 -10.48 9.81
C GLY A 146 10.34 -10.40 8.30
N SER A 147 10.09 -9.23 7.68
CA SER A 147 10.04 -9.05 6.21
C SER A 147 9.23 -10.11 5.47
N PHE A 148 8.06 -10.51 6.00
CA PHE A 148 7.21 -11.54 5.40
C PHE A 148 7.88 -12.93 5.27
N SER A 149 8.97 -13.19 6.00
CA SER A 149 9.75 -14.43 5.88
C SER A 149 9.37 -15.51 6.91
N GLY A 150 8.88 -15.12 8.09
CA GLY A 150 8.58 -16.06 9.18
C GLY A 150 7.47 -17.05 8.84
N ASN A 151 7.66 -18.32 9.21
CA ASN A 151 6.63 -19.36 9.11
C ASN A 151 6.71 -20.35 10.28
N ASN A 152 6.88 -19.85 11.51
CA ASN A 152 6.93 -20.73 12.68
C ASN A 152 5.56 -21.39 12.86
N ASP A 153 5.45 -22.71 12.86
CA ASP A 153 4.17 -23.42 13.05
C ASP A 153 3.62 -23.30 14.47
N THR A 154 4.50 -23.13 15.45
CA THR A 154 4.14 -23.01 16.87
C THR A 154 3.81 -21.56 17.26
N VAL A 155 3.09 -21.38 18.36
CA VAL A 155 2.85 -20.07 18.97
C VAL A 155 3.89 -19.86 20.07
N THR A 156 4.63 -18.77 20.00
CA THR A 156 5.63 -18.44 21.02
C THR A 156 4.96 -17.68 22.15
N VAL A 157 5.01 -18.22 23.37
CA VAL A 157 4.51 -17.51 24.56
C VAL A 157 5.68 -16.80 25.24
N HIS A 158 5.59 -15.48 25.36
CA HIS A 158 6.59 -14.64 26.02
C HIS A 158 5.90 -13.66 26.96
N LYS A 159 6.30 -13.63 28.25
CA LYS A 159 5.67 -12.79 29.29
C LYS A 159 4.14 -12.88 29.27
N ASN A 160 3.62 -14.11 29.26
CA ASN A 160 2.18 -14.44 29.19
C ASN A 160 1.43 -13.88 27.96
N THR A 161 2.15 -13.53 26.89
CA THR A 161 1.56 -13.07 25.63
C THR A 161 1.97 -14.02 24.50
N SER A 162 0.99 -14.40 23.68
CA SER A 162 1.23 -15.18 22.46
C SER A 162 1.74 -14.29 21.33
N LEU A 163 2.83 -14.72 20.70
CA LEU A 163 3.42 -14.10 19.53
C LEU A 163 3.38 -15.05 18.33
N TYR A 164 3.04 -14.50 17.17
CA TYR A 164 2.86 -15.24 15.92
C TYR A 164 3.81 -14.72 14.83
N PHE A 165 4.76 -15.56 14.42
CA PHE A 165 5.72 -15.22 13.37
C PHE A 165 5.30 -15.87 12.04
N ARG A 166 4.32 -15.25 11.35
CA ARG A 166 3.59 -15.84 10.20
C ARG A 166 3.68 -15.04 8.90
N GLY A 167 4.77 -14.30 8.70
CA GLY A 167 5.01 -13.48 7.50
C GLY A 167 4.75 -14.19 6.18
N LYS A 168 5.29 -15.41 5.99
CA LYS A 168 5.07 -16.24 4.79
C LYS A 168 3.58 -16.49 4.54
N ARG A 169 2.86 -16.83 5.61
CA ARG A 169 1.43 -17.16 5.55
C ARG A 169 0.58 -15.94 5.21
N ILE A 170 0.94 -14.76 5.73
CA ILE A 170 0.30 -13.50 5.36
C ILE A 170 0.51 -13.20 3.87
N ARG A 171 1.73 -13.36 3.37
CA ARG A 171 2.06 -13.13 1.95
C ARG A 171 1.28 -14.07 1.02
N GLU A 172 1.29 -15.37 1.30
CA GLU A 172 0.58 -16.37 0.50
C GLU A 172 -0.94 -16.22 0.55
N ALA A 173 -1.49 -15.91 1.73
CA ALA A 173 -2.91 -15.60 1.86
C ALA A 173 -3.30 -14.30 1.14
N SER A 174 -2.41 -13.31 1.10
CA SER A 174 -2.60 -12.09 0.31
C SER A 174 -2.65 -12.43 -1.18
N TYR A 175 -1.69 -13.23 -1.68
CA TYR A 175 -1.68 -13.70 -3.07
C TYR A 175 -3.00 -14.40 -3.44
N ALA A 176 -3.44 -15.39 -2.65
CA ALA A 176 -4.70 -16.10 -2.90
C ALA A 176 -5.93 -15.16 -2.89
N SER A 177 -5.95 -14.18 -1.99
CA SER A 177 -7.00 -13.16 -1.95
C SER A 177 -7.00 -12.23 -3.17
N LEU A 178 -5.82 -11.93 -3.72
CA LEU A 178 -5.66 -11.12 -4.93
C LEU A 178 -6.07 -11.90 -6.20
N LEU A 179 -5.82 -13.20 -6.27
CA LEU A 179 -6.34 -14.07 -7.34
C LEU A 179 -7.86 -13.97 -7.42
N ALA A 180 -8.55 -14.13 -6.28
CA ALA A 180 -10.00 -13.96 -6.20
C ALA A 180 -10.47 -12.54 -6.56
N SER A 181 -9.57 -11.56 -6.54
CA SER A 181 -9.82 -10.17 -6.90
C SER A 181 -9.47 -9.84 -8.35
N GLY A 182 -9.07 -10.82 -9.17
CA GLY A 182 -8.78 -10.66 -10.59
C GLY A 182 -7.30 -10.68 -10.98
N LEU A 183 -6.38 -11.00 -10.05
CA LEU A 183 -4.95 -11.15 -10.37
C LEU A 183 -4.69 -12.27 -11.39
N THR A 184 -5.60 -13.25 -11.52
CA THR A 184 -5.56 -14.30 -12.57
C THR A 184 -5.54 -13.73 -13.99
N ASN A 185 -6.04 -12.51 -14.19
CA ASN A 185 -6.10 -11.85 -15.50
C ASN A 185 -4.94 -10.88 -15.72
N ALA A 186 -3.91 -10.92 -14.86
CA ALA A 186 -2.82 -9.97 -14.90
C ALA A 186 -2.04 -10.04 -16.22
N THR A 187 -1.61 -8.88 -16.72
CA THR A 187 -0.67 -8.79 -17.86
C THR A 187 0.72 -8.37 -17.40
N ASP A 188 0.79 -7.52 -16.37
CA ASP A 188 2.02 -6.99 -15.81
C ASP A 188 1.86 -6.91 -14.29
N VAL A 189 2.84 -7.44 -13.56
CA VAL A 189 2.89 -7.42 -12.11
C VAL A 189 4.26 -6.94 -11.67
N VAL A 190 4.27 -5.88 -10.87
CA VAL A 190 5.46 -5.37 -10.20
C VAL A 190 5.34 -5.73 -8.73
N ILE A 191 6.26 -6.55 -8.25
CA ILE A 191 6.45 -6.87 -6.83
C ILE A 191 7.45 -5.87 -6.27
N SER A 192 7.05 -5.08 -5.30
CA SER A 192 7.86 -4.00 -4.75
C SER A 192 7.80 -3.96 -3.23
N GLY A 193 8.59 -3.08 -2.63
CA GLY A 193 8.58 -2.78 -1.21
C GLY A 193 9.70 -1.81 -0.87
N CYS A 194 9.55 -1.11 0.25
CA CYS A 194 10.53 -0.14 0.75
C CYS A 194 11.14 -0.60 2.08
N SER A 195 12.44 -0.37 2.31
CA SER A 195 13.12 -0.70 3.58
C SER A 195 13.02 -2.22 3.89
N ALA A 196 12.44 -2.61 5.04
CA ALA A 196 12.17 -4.02 5.34
C ALA A 196 11.28 -4.70 4.28
N GLY A 197 10.40 -3.96 3.61
CA GLY A 197 9.64 -4.43 2.46
C GLY A 197 10.47 -4.52 1.18
N GLY A 198 11.50 -3.69 1.05
CA GLY A 198 12.49 -3.80 -0.03
C GLY A 198 13.31 -5.07 0.11
N LEU A 199 13.73 -5.41 1.34
CA LEU A 199 14.33 -6.72 1.62
C LEU A 199 13.34 -7.85 1.31
N ALA A 200 12.08 -7.73 1.73
CA ALA A 200 11.03 -8.70 1.39
C ALA A 200 10.90 -8.90 -0.13
N THR A 201 11.10 -7.85 -0.93
CA THR A 201 11.11 -7.93 -2.39
C THR A 201 12.28 -8.77 -2.89
N PHE A 202 13.50 -8.52 -2.41
CA PHE A 202 14.66 -9.37 -2.75
C PHE A 202 14.44 -10.84 -2.36
N LEU A 203 13.86 -11.09 -1.18
CA LEU A 203 13.68 -12.44 -0.66
C LEU A 203 12.55 -13.23 -1.35
N HIS A 204 11.55 -12.55 -1.91
CA HIS A 204 10.27 -13.19 -2.26
C HIS A 204 9.77 -12.92 -3.67
N THR A 205 10.46 -12.11 -4.49
CA THR A 205 10.02 -11.86 -5.87
C THR A 205 9.88 -13.15 -6.67
N ASP A 206 10.85 -14.06 -6.60
CA ASP A 206 10.78 -15.34 -7.31
C ASP A 206 9.55 -16.16 -6.88
N GLN A 207 9.26 -16.19 -5.56
CA GLN A 207 8.09 -16.90 -5.03
C GLN A 207 6.75 -16.31 -5.53
N TRP A 208 6.68 -14.98 -5.69
CA TRP A 208 5.52 -14.33 -6.31
C TRP A 208 5.43 -14.64 -7.80
N CYS A 209 6.55 -14.55 -8.52
CA CYS A 209 6.58 -14.75 -9.96
C CYS A 209 6.33 -16.21 -10.37
N ASP A 210 6.85 -17.17 -9.62
CA ASP A 210 6.61 -18.61 -9.82
C ASP A 210 5.12 -18.95 -9.61
N ALA A 211 4.50 -18.40 -8.56
CA ALA A 211 3.08 -18.57 -8.31
C ALA A 211 2.25 -17.95 -9.45
N LEU A 212 2.59 -16.74 -9.88
CA LEU A 212 1.93 -16.07 -11.00
C LEU A 212 2.08 -16.84 -12.31
N ALA A 213 3.23 -17.46 -12.57
CA ALA A 213 3.42 -18.26 -13.77
C ALA A 213 2.45 -19.46 -13.84
N ALA A 214 2.01 -19.99 -12.69
CA ALA A 214 1.02 -21.05 -12.63
C ALA A 214 -0.42 -20.54 -12.83
N ASP A 215 -0.78 -19.42 -12.19
CA ASP A 215 -2.18 -18.93 -12.15
C ASP A 215 -2.51 -17.87 -13.22
N ALA A 216 -1.50 -17.19 -13.75
CA ALA A 216 -1.58 -16.13 -14.75
C ALA A 216 -0.38 -16.20 -15.73
N PRO A 217 -0.25 -17.28 -16.52
CA PRO A 217 0.98 -17.61 -17.28
C PRO A 217 1.40 -16.57 -18.33
N SER A 218 0.51 -15.66 -18.73
CA SER A 218 0.80 -14.57 -19.66
C SER A 218 1.31 -13.30 -18.97
N ALA A 219 1.24 -13.24 -17.64
CA ALA A 219 1.65 -12.08 -16.87
C ALA A 219 3.18 -11.96 -16.85
N LYS A 220 3.68 -10.76 -17.14
CA LYS A 220 5.07 -10.40 -16.84
C LYS A 220 5.19 -10.10 -15.36
N CYS A 221 6.17 -10.68 -14.68
CA CYS A 221 6.43 -10.43 -13.27
C CYS A 221 7.86 -9.91 -13.07
N VAL A 222 8.00 -8.81 -12.33
CA VAL A 222 9.31 -8.20 -12.03
C VAL A 222 9.37 -7.70 -10.58
N GLY A 223 10.57 -7.73 -10.01
CA GLY A 223 10.86 -7.15 -8.70
C GLY A 223 11.35 -5.70 -8.79
N LEU A 224 10.89 -4.85 -7.88
CA LEU A 224 11.33 -3.46 -7.71
C LEU A 224 11.61 -3.21 -6.21
N PRO A 225 12.78 -3.64 -5.72
CA PRO A 225 13.18 -3.40 -4.33
C PRO A 225 13.64 -1.95 -4.16
N ASP A 226 13.03 -1.23 -3.22
CA ASP A 226 13.45 0.11 -2.82
C ASP A 226 14.09 0.06 -1.42
N SER A 227 15.28 0.62 -1.27
CA SER A 227 15.97 0.77 0.01
C SER A 227 16.10 -0.53 0.82
N GLY A 228 16.19 -1.67 0.12
CA GLY A 228 16.14 -3.02 0.70
C GLY A 228 17.47 -3.79 0.69
N PHE A 229 18.55 -3.17 0.22
CA PHE A 229 19.88 -3.77 0.17
C PHE A 229 20.70 -3.25 1.35
N PHE A 230 21.20 -4.18 2.18
CA PHE A 230 21.95 -3.89 3.41
C PHE A 230 23.36 -4.49 3.30
N LEU A 231 24.35 -3.84 3.90
CA LEU A 231 25.77 -4.23 3.92
C LEU A 231 26.23 -4.56 5.35
#